data_AF-A0A8J4USN9-F1
#
_entry.id   AF-A0A8J4USN9-F1
#
_cell.length_a   1.000
_cell.length_b   1.000
_cell.length_c   1.000
_cell.angle_alpha   90.00
_cell.angle_beta   90.00
_cell.angle_gamma   90.00
#
_symmetry.space_group_name_H-M   'P 1'
#
loop_
_entity.id
_entity.type
_entity.pdbx_description
1 polymer ?
#
loop_
_entity_poly.entity_id
_entity_poly.type
_entity_poly.pdbx_seq_one_letter_code
_entity_poly.pdbx_strand_id
1 'polypeptide(L)'
;MAVQRRGNVKTADTSSIEKKIKRGIAQRQASSYRGYAAVLVALVGTCSLLIWLWSIWTSDITQTLVSRGEVLTEPRVFMIQCSEDYLKYKHFPGCTPTKCGRAVLDTVVSTDESRTLKRLAERGLALGGSDGGASILDLHSGALSMGKKFVNIYRYYSNEIRDIFTEDDFELYRAVRGRIQRVIAETFGLDFNKLYLTKPTFFSRMNSTSAKTTHDEYWHPHIDKVTYGSFDYTSLLYLTDYGVDFGGGRFIFMDPNSNRTVEPRS
;
A
#
# COMPACT_ATOMS: atom_id res chain seq x y z
N MET A 1 -76.61 -42.10 61.08
CA MET A 1 -76.63 -40.80 60.36
C MET A 1 -75.26 -40.59 59.72
N ALA A 2 -75.23 -40.29 58.42
CA ALA A 2 -74.03 -40.29 57.58
C ALA A 2 -73.21 -39.00 57.73
N VAL A 3 -71.87 -39.14 57.79
CA VAL A 3 -70.93 -38.01 57.79
C VAL A 3 -70.66 -37.58 56.34
N GLN A 4 -71.15 -36.39 56.00
CA GLN A 4 -71.06 -35.80 54.67
C GLN A 4 -69.67 -35.16 54.46
N ARG A 5 -68.94 -35.60 53.42
CA ARG A 5 -67.69 -34.96 52.95
C ARG A 5 -67.98 -33.53 52.48
N ARG A 6 -67.36 -32.53 53.11
CA ARG A 6 -67.33 -31.14 52.61
C ARG A 6 -66.29 -31.05 51.48
N GLY A 7 -66.79 -30.86 50.26
CA GLY A 7 -65.98 -30.48 49.09
C GLY A 7 -65.43 -29.07 49.24
N ASN A 8 -64.19 -28.89 48.80
CA ASN A 8 -63.47 -27.62 48.85
C ASN A 8 -63.99 -26.69 47.74
N VAL A 9 -64.68 -25.61 48.12
CA VAL A 9 -65.18 -24.59 47.18
C VAL A 9 -64.01 -23.68 46.80
N LYS A 10 -63.43 -23.89 45.62
CA LYS A 10 -62.57 -22.89 44.99
C LYS A 10 -63.44 -21.69 44.59
N THR A 11 -63.37 -20.61 45.35
CA THR A 11 -64.01 -19.34 45.04
C THR A 11 -63.42 -18.76 43.75
N ALA A 12 -64.29 -18.49 42.77
CA ALA A 12 -63.92 -17.93 41.46
C ALA A 12 -63.13 -16.61 41.53
N ASP A 13 -63.19 -15.92 42.68
CA ASP A 13 -62.54 -14.64 42.91
C ASP A 13 -61.01 -14.74 43.05
N THR A 14 -60.51 -15.80 43.70
CA THR A 14 -59.05 -16.05 43.86
C THR A 14 -58.36 -16.33 42.53
N SER A 15 -59.03 -17.04 41.62
CA SER A 15 -58.57 -17.29 40.25
C SER A 15 -58.43 -15.99 39.43
N SER A 16 -59.29 -15.00 39.67
CA SER A 16 -59.29 -13.75 38.92
C SER A 16 -58.14 -12.84 39.35
N ILE A 17 -57.86 -12.81 40.65
CA ILE A 17 -56.77 -12.06 41.27
C ILE A 17 -55.42 -12.63 40.84
N GLU A 18 -55.26 -13.96 40.85
CA GLU A 18 -54.02 -14.62 40.42
C GLU A 18 -53.71 -14.34 38.93
N LYS A 19 -54.74 -14.33 38.06
CA LYS A 19 -54.60 -13.96 36.65
C LYS A 19 -54.18 -12.49 36.47
N LYS A 20 -54.70 -11.56 37.28
CA LYS A 20 -54.30 -10.14 37.24
C LYS A 20 -52.86 -9.94 37.69
N ILE A 21 -52.41 -10.64 38.74
CA ILE A 21 -51.01 -10.60 39.22
C ILE A 21 -50.06 -11.15 38.15
N LYS A 22 -50.36 -12.31 37.55
CA LYS A 22 -49.56 -12.89 36.47
C LYS A 22 -49.46 -11.99 35.24
N ARG A 23 -50.56 -11.32 34.85
CA ARG A 23 -50.56 -10.32 33.76
C ARG A 23 -49.71 -9.09 34.10
N GLY A 24 -49.81 -8.57 35.33
CA GLY A 24 -49.00 -7.43 35.78
C GLY A 24 -47.50 -7.74 35.83
N ILE A 25 -47.11 -8.93 36.28
CA ILE A 25 -45.72 -9.39 36.28
C ILE A 25 -45.20 -9.55 34.84
N ALA A 26 -45.99 -10.17 33.94
CA ALA A 26 -45.62 -10.32 32.53
C ALA A 26 -45.48 -8.97 31.81
N GLN A 27 -46.36 -8.00 32.09
CA GLN A 27 -46.23 -6.64 31.56
C GLN A 27 -45.00 -5.90 32.09
N ARG A 28 -44.66 -6.06 33.38
CA ARG A 28 -43.44 -5.51 33.97
C ARG A 28 -42.17 -6.16 33.41
N GLN A 29 -42.16 -7.47 33.22
CA GLN A 29 -41.05 -8.18 32.57
C GLN A 29 -40.89 -7.77 31.10
N ALA A 30 -41.98 -7.64 30.34
CA ALA A 30 -41.93 -7.19 28.95
C ALA A 30 -41.47 -5.74 28.83
N SER A 31 -41.89 -4.85 29.75
CA SER A 31 -41.43 -3.46 29.83
C SER A 31 -39.94 -3.37 30.19
N SER A 32 -39.49 -4.16 31.17
CA SER A 32 -38.09 -4.24 31.59
C SER A 32 -37.20 -4.81 30.49
N TYR A 33 -37.63 -5.89 29.82
CA TYR A 33 -36.91 -6.48 28.68
C TYR A 33 -36.81 -5.51 27.49
N ARG A 34 -37.88 -4.76 27.18
CA ARG A 34 -37.83 -3.70 26.15
C ARG A 34 -36.85 -2.58 26.52
N GLY A 35 -36.78 -2.21 27.80
CA GLY A 35 -35.80 -1.25 28.31
C GLY A 35 -34.36 -1.76 28.15
N TYR A 36 -34.08 -3.00 28.56
CA TYR A 36 -32.76 -3.60 28.40
C TYR A 36 -32.37 -3.80 26.92
N ALA A 37 -33.31 -4.20 26.07
CA ALA A 37 -33.08 -4.32 24.63
C ALA A 37 -32.77 -2.96 23.99
N ALA A 38 -33.49 -1.89 24.37
CA ALA A 38 -33.22 -0.55 23.88
C ALA A 38 -31.83 -0.04 24.31
N VAL A 39 -31.42 -0.33 25.56
CA VAL A 39 -30.07 0.01 26.07
C VAL A 39 -28.99 -0.77 25.33
N LEU A 40 -29.19 -2.07 25.06
CA LEU A 40 -28.25 -2.88 24.29
C LEU A 40 -28.09 -2.37 22.85
N VAL A 41 -29.18 -2.01 22.18
CA VAL A 41 -29.13 -1.43 20.82
C VAL A 41 -28.41 -0.09 20.83
N ALA A 42 -28.68 0.76 21.82
CA ALA A 42 -27.97 2.03 21.96
C ALA A 42 -26.46 1.81 22.18
N LEU A 43 -26.08 0.88 23.05
CA LEU A 43 -24.68 0.53 23.30
C LEU A 43 -23.99 0.02 22.03
N VAL A 44 -24.59 -0.93 21.30
CA VAL A 44 -24.04 -1.44 20.04
C VAL A 44 -23.92 -0.33 19.00
N GLY A 45 -24.92 0.56 18.90
CA GLY A 45 -24.88 1.73 18.03
C GLY A 45 -23.74 2.68 18.38
N THR A 46 -23.55 2.98 19.67
CA THR A 46 -22.44 3.83 20.12
C THR A 46 -21.08 3.19 19.89
N CYS A 47 -20.91 1.89 20.16
CA CYS A 47 -19.67 1.18 19.86
C CYS A 47 -19.38 1.17 18.35
N SER A 48 -20.39 0.94 17.52
CA SER A 48 -20.24 0.96 16.06
C SER A 48 -19.84 2.35 15.55
N LEU A 49 -20.45 3.41 16.10
CA LEU A 49 -20.09 4.79 15.79
C LEU A 49 -18.65 5.10 16.25
N LEU A 50 -18.26 4.68 17.44
CA LEU A 50 -16.91 4.89 17.97
C LEU A 50 -15.86 4.12 17.15
N ILE A 51 -16.15 2.89 16.71
CA ILE A 51 -15.28 2.12 15.83
C ILE A 51 -15.17 2.81 14.46
N TRP A 52 -16.28 3.32 13.92
CA TRP A 52 -16.28 4.05 12.65
C TRP A 52 -15.49 5.37 12.74
N LEU A 53 -15.70 6.15 13.80
CA LEU A 53 -14.96 7.39 14.07
C LEU A 53 -13.47 7.11 14.31
N TRP A 54 -13.14 6.04 15.05
CA TRP A 54 -11.77 5.61 15.26
C TRP A 54 -11.12 5.15 13.95
N SER A 55 -11.85 4.43 13.10
CA SER A 55 -11.38 4.03 11.77
C SER A 55 -11.11 5.24 10.87
N ILE A 56 -11.93 6.29 10.94
CA ILE A 56 -11.71 7.54 10.19
C ILE A 56 -10.51 8.31 10.72
N TRP A 57 -10.35 8.36 12.05
CA TRP A 57 -9.27 9.09 12.70
C TRP A 57 -7.91 8.41 12.55
N THR A 58 -7.89 7.07 12.45
CA THR A 58 -6.67 6.28 12.23
C THR A 58 -6.33 6.06 10.76
N SER A 59 -7.32 6.18 9.85
CA SER A 59 -7.02 6.25 8.43
C SER A 59 -6.36 7.59 8.14
N ASP A 60 -5.03 7.56 8.06
CA ASP A 60 -4.22 8.66 7.55
C ASP A 60 -4.83 9.13 6.22
N ILE A 61 -5.46 10.32 6.21
CA ILE A 61 -6.28 10.78 5.08
C ILE A 61 -5.34 11.00 3.91
N THR A 62 -5.25 9.97 3.08
CA THR A 62 -4.34 9.94 1.94
C THR A 62 -5.12 10.33 0.71
N GLN A 63 -4.79 11.46 0.11
CA GLN A 63 -5.41 11.89 -1.14
C GLN A 63 -4.80 11.09 -2.30
N THR A 64 -5.62 10.32 -3.00
CA THR A 64 -5.21 9.61 -4.23
C THR A 64 -5.06 10.62 -5.37
N LEU A 65 -3.84 10.79 -5.88
CA LEU A 65 -3.51 11.66 -7.03
C LEU A 65 -3.91 11.02 -8.35
N VAL A 66 -3.64 9.72 -8.47
CA VAL A 66 -3.95 8.88 -9.63
C VAL A 66 -4.36 7.52 -9.09
N SER A 67 -5.56 7.08 -9.49
CA SER A 67 -6.09 5.77 -9.14
C SER A 67 -5.65 4.72 -10.15
N ARG A 68 -5.50 3.46 -9.73
CA ARG A 68 -5.16 2.34 -10.61
C ARG A 68 -6.22 2.15 -11.71
N GLY A 69 -7.47 2.52 -11.44
CA GLY A 69 -8.57 2.45 -12.42
C GLY A 69 -8.48 3.46 -13.56
N GLU A 70 -7.61 4.47 -13.45
CA GLU A 70 -7.35 5.45 -14.48
C GLU A 70 -6.27 4.95 -15.46
N VAL A 71 -6.28 5.45 -16.70
CA VAL A 71 -5.23 5.22 -17.71
C VAL A 71 -4.78 6.56 -18.27
N LEU A 72 -3.53 6.92 -18.00
CA LEU A 72 -2.92 8.17 -18.43
C LEU A 72 -2.13 7.97 -19.72
N THR A 73 -2.61 8.59 -20.82
CA THR A 73 -1.89 8.61 -22.10
C THR A 73 -0.78 9.65 -22.16
N GLU A 74 -0.94 10.74 -21.40
CA GLU A 74 0.01 11.85 -21.29
C GLU A 74 0.43 12.05 -19.83
N PRO A 75 1.64 12.57 -19.55
CA PRO A 75 2.12 12.77 -18.19
C PRO A 75 1.20 13.70 -17.39
N ARG A 76 0.65 13.21 -16.29
CA ARG A 76 -0.02 14.08 -15.31
C ARG A 76 1.00 14.65 -14.34
N VAL A 77 1.30 15.94 -14.48
CA VAL A 77 2.31 16.64 -13.68
C VAL A 77 1.68 17.36 -12.50
N PHE A 78 2.22 17.16 -11.32
CA PHE A 78 1.89 17.89 -10.10
C PHE A 78 3.11 18.69 -9.66
N MET A 79 3.07 19.99 -9.93
CA MET A 79 4.13 20.91 -9.55
C MET A 79 4.18 21.07 -8.02
N ILE A 80 5.39 21.11 -7.48
CA ILE A 80 5.65 21.37 -6.06
C ILE A 80 6.69 22.47 -5.92
N GLN A 81 6.70 23.14 -4.76
CA GLN A 81 7.73 24.11 -4.47
C GLN A 81 9.07 23.39 -4.27
N CYS A 82 10.10 23.81 -5.00
CA CYS A 82 11.47 23.35 -4.74
C CYS A 82 11.89 23.75 -3.33
N SER A 83 12.57 22.85 -2.61
CA SER A 83 13.07 23.13 -1.27
C SER A 83 14.22 24.15 -1.31
N GLU A 84 14.38 24.92 -0.25
CA GLU A 84 15.39 25.99 -0.20
C GLU A 84 16.82 25.46 -0.31
N ASP A 85 17.10 24.32 0.30
CA ASP A 85 18.38 23.64 0.20
C ASP A 85 18.66 23.20 -1.22
N TYR A 86 17.66 22.64 -1.92
CA TYR A 86 17.77 22.27 -3.33
C TYR A 86 18.12 23.46 -4.22
N LEU A 87 17.48 24.62 -4.00
CA LEU A 87 17.77 25.84 -4.76
C LEU A 87 19.19 26.36 -4.56
N LYS A 88 19.81 26.09 -3.40
CA LYS A 88 21.19 26.49 -3.05
C LYS A 88 22.26 25.57 -3.68
N TYR A 89 21.87 24.41 -4.22
CA TYR A 89 22.84 23.52 -4.89
C TYR A 89 23.40 24.12 -6.18
N LYS A 90 24.53 23.58 -6.62
CA LYS A 90 25.18 23.97 -7.86
C LYS A 90 24.31 23.62 -9.07
N HIS A 91 23.93 24.63 -9.84
CA HIS A 91 23.15 24.48 -11.07
C HIS A 91 24.04 24.24 -12.28
N PHE A 92 23.70 23.23 -13.07
CA PHE A 92 24.35 22.88 -14.32
C PHE A 92 23.35 23.04 -15.48
N PRO A 93 23.59 23.96 -16.43
CA PRO A 93 22.65 24.24 -17.52
C PRO A 93 22.27 23.01 -18.34
N GLY A 94 20.96 22.74 -18.41
CA GLY A 94 20.36 21.62 -19.13
C GLY A 94 20.35 20.28 -18.37
N CYS A 95 20.99 20.20 -17.20
CA CYS A 95 21.01 19.01 -16.34
C CYS A 95 20.20 19.22 -15.06
N THR A 96 20.47 20.32 -14.34
CA THR A 96 19.83 20.57 -13.05
C THR A 96 18.36 20.99 -13.23
N PRO A 97 17.41 20.29 -12.57
CA PRO A 97 16.01 20.68 -12.55
C PRO A 97 15.79 22.13 -12.13
N THR A 98 15.06 22.88 -12.95
CA THR A 98 14.59 24.24 -12.63
C THR A 98 13.16 24.25 -12.09
N LYS A 99 12.46 23.12 -12.21
CA LYS A 99 11.07 22.91 -11.83
C LYS A 99 11.00 21.64 -10.99
N CYS A 100 10.39 21.73 -9.81
CA CYS A 100 10.16 20.58 -8.96
C CYS A 100 8.72 20.09 -9.13
N GLY A 101 8.56 18.78 -9.22
CA GLY A 101 7.26 18.17 -9.42
C GLY A 101 7.36 16.67 -9.38
N ARG A 102 6.18 16.05 -9.39
CA ARG A 102 6.00 14.61 -9.59
C ARG A 102 5.13 14.42 -10.82
N ALA A 103 5.37 13.34 -11.56
CA ALA A 103 4.60 13.01 -12.74
C ALA A 103 4.22 11.53 -12.73
N VAL A 104 3.04 11.23 -13.26
CA VAL A 104 2.53 9.85 -13.43
C VAL A 104 2.16 9.65 -14.89
N LEU A 105 2.53 8.50 -15.45
CA LEU A 105 2.29 8.12 -16.83
C LEU A 105 2.19 6.59 -16.93
N ASP A 106 1.16 6.07 -17.62
CA ASP A 106 0.93 4.62 -17.75
C ASP A 106 1.46 4.04 -19.07
N THR A 107 1.81 4.87 -20.04
CA THR A 107 2.19 4.45 -21.41
C THR A 107 3.70 4.30 -21.62
N VAL A 108 4.52 4.37 -20.56
CA VAL A 108 5.98 4.23 -20.67
C VAL A 108 6.39 2.84 -21.17
N VAL A 109 5.66 1.81 -20.74
CA VAL A 109 5.86 0.41 -21.13
C VAL A 109 4.54 -0.19 -21.59
N SER A 110 4.60 -1.15 -22.51
CA SER A 110 3.42 -1.95 -22.85
C SER A 110 3.15 -3.01 -21.79
N THR A 111 1.93 -3.55 -21.77
CA THR A 111 1.60 -4.65 -20.85
C THR A 111 2.48 -5.88 -21.08
N ASP A 112 2.88 -6.18 -22.32
CA ASP A 112 3.76 -7.31 -22.63
C ASP A 112 5.19 -7.07 -22.12
N GLU A 113 5.69 -5.84 -22.26
CA GLU A 113 6.99 -5.44 -21.73
C GLU A 113 6.99 -5.49 -20.21
N SER A 114 5.94 -4.99 -19.56
CA SER A 114 5.75 -5.04 -18.10
C SER A 114 5.76 -6.49 -17.58
N ARG A 115 5.01 -7.40 -18.23
CA ARG A 115 5.04 -8.83 -17.90
C ARG A 115 6.42 -9.47 -18.11
N THR A 116 7.13 -9.07 -19.16
CA THR A 116 8.48 -9.59 -19.44
C THR A 116 9.48 -9.13 -18.38
N LEU A 117 9.46 -7.85 -18.01
CA LEU A 117 10.27 -7.29 -16.92
C LEU A 117 9.94 -7.94 -15.57
N LYS A 118 8.66 -8.19 -15.29
CA LYS A 118 8.22 -8.91 -14.08
C LYS A 118 8.83 -10.30 -14.03
N ARG A 119 8.73 -11.07 -15.12
CA ARG A 119 9.31 -12.43 -15.21
C ARG A 119 10.84 -12.42 -15.07
N LEU A 120 11.51 -11.45 -15.68
CA LEU A 120 12.95 -11.23 -15.53
C LEU A 120 13.29 -11.01 -14.04
N ALA A 121 12.56 -10.14 -13.35
CA ALA A 121 12.77 -9.87 -11.93
C ALA A 121 12.50 -11.11 -11.07
N GLU A 122 11.42 -11.84 -11.34
CA GLU A 122 11.06 -13.09 -10.66
C GLU A 122 12.14 -14.17 -10.82
N ARG A 123 12.68 -14.37 -12.02
CA ARG A 123 13.77 -15.33 -12.26
C ARG A 123 15.02 -14.97 -11.45
N GLY A 124 15.42 -13.70 -11.45
CA GLY A 124 16.59 -13.27 -10.67
C GLY A 124 16.37 -13.34 -9.16
N LEU A 125 15.19 -12.96 -8.68
CA LEU A 125 14.78 -13.03 -7.27
C LEU A 125 14.35 -14.45 -6.83
N ALA A 126 14.43 -15.45 -7.69
CA ALA A 126 14.28 -16.86 -7.33
C ALA A 126 15.62 -17.48 -6.89
N LEU A 127 16.74 -16.86 -7.27
CA LEU A 127 18.09 -17.29 -6.89
C LEU A 127 18.46 -16.89 -5.46
N GLY A 128 17.63 -16.09 -4.80
CA GLY A 128 17.88 -15.55 -3.48
C GLY A 128 16.65 -14.84 -2.95
N GLY A 129 16.81 -14.20 -1.80
CA GLY A 129 15.74 -13.48 -1.13
C GLY A 129 16.20 -13.04 0.24
N SER A 130 15.57 -11.99 0.76
CA SER A 130 15.78 -11.61 2.15
C SER A 130 15.08 -12.59 3.10
N ASP A 131 15.60 -12.72 4.32
CA ASP A 131 14.88 -13.34 5.45
C ASP A 131 13.67 -12.50 5.89
N GLY A 132 13.63 -11.22 5.50
CA GLY A 132 12.54 -10.29 5.75
C GLY A 132 11.65 -10.05 4.53
N GLY A 133 10.78 -9.04 4.65
CA GLY A 133 9.74 -8.76 3.67
C GLY A 133 10.21 -8.13 2.36
N ALA A 134 11.42 -7.57 2.30
CA ALA A 134 11.90 -6.85 1.12
C ALA A 134 13.14 -7.51 0.52
N SER A 135 13.09 -7.84 -0.77
CA SER A 135 14.22 -8.36 -1.53
C SER A 135 14.55 -7.43 -2.69
N ILE A 136 15.84 -7.25 -2.98
CA ILE A 136 16.29 -6.45 -4.12
C ILE A 136 17.17 -7.24 -5.08
N LEU A 137 17.13 -6.85 -6.34
CA LEU A 137 17.97 -7.35 -7.43
C LEU A 137 18.42 -6.15 -8.28
N ASP A 138 19.71 -5.85 -8.25
CA ASP A 138 20.34 -4.85 -9.10
C ASP A 138 21.11 -5.56 -10.23
N LEU A 139 20.58 -5.50 -11.45
CA LEU A 139 21.23 -6.08 -12.63
C LEU A 139 22.51 -5.33 -13.05
N HIS A 140 22.69 -4.08 -12.64
CA HIS A 140 23.89 -3.35 -13.03
C HIS A 140 25.08 -3.72 -12.14
N SER A 141 24.89 -3.78 -10.81
CA SER A 141 25.96 -4.19 -9.88
C SER A 141 26.04 -5.70 -9.67
N GLY A 142 24.97 -6.42 -9.98
CA GLY A 142 24.78 -7.83 -9.65
C GLY A 142 24.33 -8.06 -8.21
N ALA A 143 24.00 -7.03 -7.43
CA ALA A 143 23.60 -7.20 -6.04
C ALA A 143 22.23 -7.90 -5.94
N LEU A 144 22.17 -8.98 -5.15
CA LEU A 144 20.94 -9.73 -4.84
C LEU A 144 20.84 -9.96 -3.33
N SER A 145 19.66 -9.76 -2.76
CA SER A 145 19.35 -10.14 -1.38
C SER A 145 19.54 -11.64 -1.15
N MET A 146 20.24 -12.02 -0.08
CA MET A 146 20.47 -13.40 0.33
C MET A 146 20.48 -13.50 1.87
N GLY A 147 19.35 -13.93 2.43
CA GLY A 147 19.10 -13.92 3.87
C GLY A 147 19.22 -12.49 4.42
N LYS A 148 20.25 -12.24 5.24
CA LYS A 148 20.51 -10.91 5.84
C LYS A 148 21.59 -10.09 5.13
N LYS A 149 22.07 -10.54 3.96
CA LYS A 149 23.21 -9.96 3.26
C LYS A 149 22.91 -9.76 1.77
N PHE A 150 23.85 -9.14 1.07
CA PHE A 150 23.86 -9.05 -0.38
C PHE A 150 24.97 -9.92 -0.96
N VAL A 151 24.68 -10.58 -2.08
CA VAL A 151 25.65 -11.34 -2.88
C VAL A 151 25.72 -10.78 -4.30
N ASN A 152 26.82 -11.03 -4.99
CA ASN A 152 26.95 -10.71 -6.40
C ASN A 152 26.52 -11.92 -7.25
N ILE A 153 25.40 -11.81 -7.98
CA ILE A 153 24.84 -12.90 -8.78
C ILE A 153 25.77 -13.33 -9.92
N TYR A 154 26.50 -12.40 -10.54
CA TYR A 154 27.42 -12.69 -11.64
C TYR A 154 28.62 -13.52 -11.18
N ARG A 155 29.00 -13.38 -9.91
CA ARG A 155 30.06 -14.18 -9.30
C ARG A 155 29.54 -15.49 -8.73
N TYR A 156 28.38 -15.48 -8.09
CA TYR A 156 27.86 -16.65 -7.37
C TYR A 156 27.21 -17.68 -8.33
N TYR A 157 26.52 -17.19 -9.37
CA TYR A 157 25.82 -17.99 -10.38
C TYR A 157 26.48 -17.87 -11.77
N SER A 158 27.81 -17.76 -11.82
CA SER A 158 28.53 -17.46 -13.07
C SER A 158 28.27 -18.46 -14.19
N ASN A 159 27.96 -19.72 -13.84
CA ASN A 159 27.69 -20.79 -14.79
C ASN A 159 26.23 -20.81 -15.25
N GLU A 160 25.27 -20.46 -14.38
CA GLU A 160 23.84 -20.49 -14.71
C GLU A 160 23.30 -19.14 -15.19
N ILE A 161 24.03 -18.03 -15.05
CA ILE A 161 23.50 -16.68 -15.29
C ILE A 161 22.93 -16.50 -16.71
N ARG A 162 23.51 -17.18 -17.70
CA ARG A 162 23.05 -17.16 -19.10
C ARG A 162 21.77 -17.95 -19.32
N ASP A 163 21.45 -18.89 -18.43
CA ASP A 163 20.19 -19.63 -18.45
C ASP A 163 19.07 -18.83 -17.73
N ILE A 164 19.46 -17.90 -16.85
CA ILE A 164 18.53 -17.06 -16.07
C ILE A 164 18.12 -15.80 -16.87
N PHE A 165 19.08 -15.14 -17.51
CA PHE A 165 18.87 -13.91 -18.26
C PHE A 165 19.35 -14.06 -19.71
N THR A 166 18.49 -13.65 -20.63
CA THR A 166 18.74 -13.62 -22.08
C THR A 166 19.26 -12.25 -22.51
N GLU A 167 19.81 -12.15 -23.73
CA GLU A 167 20.19 -10.83 -24.27
C GLU A 167 18.95 -9.94 -24.47
N ASP A 168 17.83 -10.52 -24.93
CA ASP A 168 16.54 -9.82 -25.11
C ASP A 168 16.06 -9.17 -23.81
N ASP A 169 16.26 -9.84 -22.66
CA ASP A 169 15.95 -9.29 -21.33
C ASP A 169 16.73 -7.99 -21.07
N PHE A 170 18.04 -8.00 -21.37
CA PHE A 170 18.90 -6.83 -21.17
C PHE A 170 18.62 -5.73 -22.19
N GLU A 171 18.29 -6.08 -23.43
CA GLU A 171 17.85 -5.14 -24.45
C GLU A 171 16.57 -4.42 -24.02
N LEU A 172 15.56 -5.16 -23.57
CA LEU A 172 14.32 -4.58 -23.06
C LEU A 172 14.58 -3.69 -21.85
N TYR A 173 15.37 -4.14 -20.88
CA TYR A 173 15.71 -3.34 -19.70
C TYR A 173 16.38 -2.01 -20.08
N ARG A 174 17.36 -2.05 -21.02
CA ARG A 174 18.04 -0.85 -21.53
C ARG A 174 17.07 0.09 -22.27
N ALA A 175 16.18 -0.47 -23.10
CA ALA A 175 15.19 0.30 -23.85
C ALA A 175 14.17 1.00 -22.93
N VAL A 176 13.64 0.29 -21.94
CA VAL A 176 12.69 0.83 -20.95
C VAL A 176 13.36 1.93 -20.12
N ARG A 177 14.58 1.69 -19.62
CA ARG A 177 15.37 2.71 -18.91
C ARG A 177 15.58 3.96 -19.77
N GLY A 178 15.92 3.79 -21.06
CA GLY A 178 16.06 4.90 -22.00
C GLY A 178 14.75 5.69 -22.21
N ARG A 179 13.61 4.99 -22.29
CA ARG A 179 12.27 5.63 -22.37
C ARG A 179 11.93 6.41 -21.12
N ILE A 180 12.15 5.86 -19.92
CA ILE A 180 11.93 6.56 -18.65
C ILE A 180 12.78 7.83 -18.59
N GLN A 181 14.07 7.74 -18.94
CA GLN A 181 14.97 8.89 -18.98
C GLN A 181 14.47 9.98 -19.94
N ARG A 182 13.94 9.60 -21.11
CA ARG A 182 13.34 10.53 -22.08
C ARG A 182 12.10 11.21 -21.53
N VAL A 183 11.19 10.44 -20.95
CA VAL A 183 9.96 10.97 -20.34
C VAL A 183 10.27 11.98 -19.25
N ILE A 184 11.25 11.72 -18.38
CA ILE A 184 11.68 12.68 -17.35
C ILE A 184 12.20 13.97 -18.00
N ALA A 185 13.08 13.85 -19.00
CA ALA A 185 13.66 15.01 -19.67
C ALA A 185 12.60 15.87 -20.35
N GLU A 186 11.66 15.26 -21.07
CA GLU A 186 10.56 15.96 -21.75
C GLU A 186 9.60 16.61 -20.74
N THR A 187 9.21 15.87 -19.69
CA THR A 187 8.26 16.34 -18.68
C THR A 187 8.78 17.57 -17.92
N PHE A 188 10.08 17.59 -17.61
CA PHE A 188 10.68 18.64 -16.78
C PHE A 188 11.57 19.63 -17.57
N GLY A 189 11.61 19.52 -18.90
CA GLY A 189 12.33 20.45 -19.76
C GLY A 189 13.85 20.39 -19.60
N LEU A 190 14.41 19.18 -19.53
CA LEU A 190 15.84 18.93 -19.44
C LEU A 190 16.43 18.54 -20.80
N ASP A 191 17.75 18.63 -20.93
CA ASP A 191 18.47 18.01 -22.02
C ASP A 191 18.65 16.51 -21.71
N PHE A 192 17.99 15.66 -22.50
CA PHE A 192 18.08 14.21 -22.38
C PHE A 192 19.52 13.69 -22.35
N ASN A 193 20.43 14.33 -23.10
CA ASN A 193 21.84 13.92 -23.19
C ASN A 193 22.66 14.32 -21.97
N LYS A 194 22.08 15.11 -21.05
CA LYS A 194 22.71 15.55 -19.81
C LYS A 194 22.07 14.96 -18.56
N LEU A 195 21.02 14.16 -18.72
CA LEU A 195 20.47 13.33 -17.65
C LEU A 195 21.23 11.99 -17.64
N TYR A 196 21.69 11.55 -16.48
CA TYR A 196 22.46 10.31 -16.37
C TYR A 196 21.83 9.37 -15.35
N LEU A 197 21.86 8.07 -15.65
CA LEU A 197 21.45 7.06 -14.68
C LEU A 197 22.49 6.96 -13.57
N THR A 198 22.04 7.12 -12.33
CA THR A 198 22.86 6.97 -11.13
C THR A 198 22.49 5.68 -10.39
N LYS A 199 23.33 5.27 -9.45
CA LYS A 199 23.10 4.06 -8.63
C LYS A 199 22.53 4.45 -7.27
N PRO A 200 21.67 3.61 -6.66
CA PRO A 200 21.30 2.26 -7.10
C PRO A 200 20.14 2.20 -8.13
N THR A 201 20.09 1.12 -8.92
CA THR A 201 18.96 0.79 -9.81
C THR A 201 18.59 -0.67 -9.65
N PHE A 202 17.40 -0.97 -9.14
CA PHE A 202 17.08 -2.34 -8.76
C PHE A 202 15.60 -2.64 -8.90
N PHE A 203 15.30 -3.92 -9.12
CA PHE A 203 13.99 -4.48 -8.86
C PHE A 203 13.83 -4.68 -7.35
N SER A 204 12.65 -4.37 -6.83
CA SER A 204 12.27 -4.70 -5.46
C SER A 204 11.05 -5.61 -5.47
N ARG A 205 11.06 -6.61 -4.59
CA ARG A 205 9.91 -7.45 -4.28
C ARG A 205 9.61 -7.33 -2.80
N MET A 206 8.37 -6.99 -2.48
CA MET A 206 7.90 -6.88 -1.11
C MET A 206 6.83 -7.93 -0.83
N ASN A 207 6.81 -8.45 0.39
CA ASN A 207 5.77 -9.33 0.91
C ASN A 207 5.50 -9.00 2.39
N SER A 208 4.56 -9.72 3.01
CA SER A 208 4.11 -9.48 4.39
C SER A 208 5.02 -10.07 5.48
N THR A 209 6.17 -10.65 5.11
CA THR A 209 7.15 -11.18 6.08
C THR A 209 7.72 -10.04 6.91
N SER A 210 7.78 -10.20 8.22
CA SER A 210 8.31 -9.18 9.12
C SER A 210 9.79 -8.89 8.83
N ALA A 211 10.18 -7.62 8.94
CA ALA A 211 11.57 -7.20 8.78
C ALA A 211 12.51 -7.94 9.75
N LYS A 212 13.71 -8.29 9.25
CA LYS A 212 14.78 -8.93 10.02
C LYS A 212 16.03 -8.06 10.09
N THR A 213 16.14 -7.11 9.17
CA THR A 213 17.22 -6.14 9.05
C THR A 213 16.62 -4.77 8.69
N THR A 214 17.39 -3.70 8.88
CA THR A 214 16.98 -2.34 8.46
C THR A 214 16.70 -2.25 6.95
N HIS A 215 17.34 -3.09 6.13
CA HIS A 215 17.09 -3.14 4.69
C HIS A 215 15.72 -3.75 4.33
N ASP A 216 15.05 -4.41 5.26
CA ASP A 216 13.68 -4.89 5.10
C ASP A 216 12.64 -3.83 5.46
N GLU A 217 13.06 -2.73 6.10
CA GLU A 217 12.18 -1.68 6.61
C GLU A 217 11.88 -0.62 5.55
N TYR A 218 11.07 -1.00 4.55
CA TYR A 218 10.78 -0.17 3.38
C TYR A 218 9.68 0.89 3.60
N TRP A 219 9.40 1.27 4.85
CA TRP A 219 8.30 2.19 5.21
C TRP A 219 8.78 3.47 5.90
N HIS A 220 10.09 3.65 6.06
CA HIS A 220 10.63 4.84 6.69
C HIS A 220 10.57 6.06 5.77
N PRO A 221 10.05 7.21 6.24
CA PRO A 221 10.12 8.47 5.49
C PRO A 221 11.57 8.83 5.16
N HIS A 222 11.83 9.19 3.91
CA HIS A 222 13.15 9.62 3.47
C HIS A 222 13.07 10.54 2.26
N ILE A 223 14.19 11.20 1.95
CA ILE A 223 14.39 12.03 0.77
C ILE A 223 15.57 11.44 0.01
N ASP A 224 15.34 10.92 -1.20
CA ASP A 224 16.37 10.21 -1.97
C ASP A 224 17.63 11.05 -2.24
N LYS A 225 17.48 12.35 -2.50
CA LYS A 225 18.62 13.26 -2.66
C LYS A 225 19.49 13.30 -1.41
N VAL A 226 18.89 13.28 -0.22
CA VAL A 226 19.64 13.28 1.05
C VAL A 226 20.28 11.92 1.29
N THR A 227 19.58 10.83 0.99
CA THR A 227 20.06 9.47 1.16
C THR A 227 21.23 9.12 0.23
N TYR A 228 21.13 9.49 -1.06
CA TYR A 228 22.07 9.06 -2.10
C TYR A 228 22.93 10.18 -2.69
N GLY A 229 22.59 11.45 -2.46
CA GLY A 229 23.33 12.64 -2.92
C GLY A 229 23.21 12.93 -4.43
N SER A 230 23.27 11.90 -5.25
CA SER A 230 23.34 12.00 -6.72
C SER A 230 21.98 12.07 -7.42
N PHE A 231 20.87 11.90 -6.70
CA PHE A 231 19.54 11.73 -7.29
C PHE A 231 18.83 13.07 -7.45
N ASP A 232 18.74 13.59 -8.67
CA ASP A 232 17.86 14.74 -8.96
C ASP A 232 16.42 14.30 -9.29
N TYR A 233 16.26 13.07 -9.78
CA TYR A 233 14.96 12.43 -9.98
C TYR A 233 15.03 10.97 -9.56
N THR A 234 13.91 10.50 -9.02
CA THR A 234 13.65 9.08 -8.78
C THR A 234 12.47 8.67 -9.65
N SER A 235 12.62 7.55 -10.36
CA SER A 235 11.54 6.92 -11.12
C SER A 235 11.18 5.58 -10.51
N LEU A 236 9.89 5.31 -10.36
CA LEU A 236 9.36 4.01 -9.98
C LEU A 236 8.54 3.47 -11.15
N LEU A 237 8.90 2.29 -11.64
CA LEU A 237 8.09 1.52 -12.59
C LEU A 237 7.47 0.36 -11.82
N TYR A 238 6.14 0.36 -11.70
CA TYR A 238 5.42 -0.73 -11.05
C TYR A 238 5.20 -1.87 -12.06
N LEU A 239 5.37 -3.11 -11.59
CA LEU A 239 5.19 -4.33 -12.39
C LEU A 239 4.06 -5.22 -11.85
N THR A 240 3.27 -4.68 -10.92
CA THR A 240 2.13 -5.31 -10.26
C THR A 240 1.07 -4.28 -9.93
N ASP A 241 -0.19 -4.69 -9.93
CA ASP A 241 -1.35 -3.81 -9.80
C ASP A 241 -1.92 -3.76 -8.37
N TYR A 242 -2.13 -2.54 -7.87
CA TYR A 242 -2.78 -2.32 -6.59
C TYR A 242 -4.25 -2.73 -6.61
N GLY A 243 -4.65 -3.47 -5.57
CA GLY A 243 -5.98 -4.05 -5.46
C GLY A 243 -6.24 -5.25 -6.37
N VAL A 244 -5.22 -5.74 -7.10
CA VAL A 244 -5.27 -7.00 -7.86
C VAL A 244 -4.21 -7.97 -7.33
N ASP A 245 -2.95 -7.57 -7.38
CA ASP A 245 -1.82 -8.41 -6.96
C ASP A 245 -1.53 -8.25 -5.46
N PHE A 246 -1.85 -7.09 -4.88
CA PHE A 246 -1.60 -6.79 -3.47
C PHE A 246 -2.58 -5.76 -2.90
N GLY A 247 -2.82 -5.83 -1.58
CA GLY A 247 -3.64 -4.89 -0.81
C GLY A 247 -2.83 -4.28 0.33
N GLY A 248 -2.15 -3.17 0.05
CA GLY A 248 -1.19 -2.52 0.95
C GLY A 248 -0.09 -1.81 0.15
N GLY A 249 1.03 -1.46 0.78
CA GLY A 249 2.28 -1.08 0.07
C GLY A 249 2.19 0.15 -0.85
N ARG A 250 1.22 1.04 -0.63
CA ARG A 250 1.07 2.27 -1.43
C ARG A 250 2.24 3.21 -1.16
N PHE A 251 2.75 3.83 -2.23
CA PHE A 251 3.73 4.90 -2.11
C PHE A 251 3.04 6.19 -1.64
N ILE A 252 3.60 6.84 -0.62
CA ILE A 252 3.03 8.03 0.00
C ILE A 252 4.03 9.18 -0.11
N PHE A 253 3.59 10.28 -0.71
CA PHE A 253 4.21 11.58 -0.56
C PHE A 253 3.66 12.24 0.71
N MET A 254 4.56 12.59 1.63
CA MET A 254 4.20 13.33 2.84
C MET A 254 4.24 14.84 2.55
N ASP A 255 3.15 15.37 1.98
CA ASP A 255 3.06 16.80 1.68
C ASP A 255 2.64 17.60 2.93
N PRO A 256 2.99 18.91 3.05
CA PRO A 256 2.68 19.72 4.24
C PRO A 256 1.20 19.79 4.62
N ASN A 257 0.30 19.65 3.65
CA ASN A 257 -1.15 19.83 3.86
C ASN A 257 -1.89 18.50 4.04
N SER A 258 -1.41 17.41 3.45
CA SER A 258 -2.05 16.10 3.47
C SER A 258 -1.16 15.07 2.77
N ASN A 259 -1.13 13.84 3.28
CA ASN A 259 -0.47 12.73 2.62
C ASN A 259 -1.13 12.44 1.29
N ARG A 260 -0.32 12.19 0.25
CA ARG A 260 -0.81 11.91 -1.10
C ARG A 260 -0.24 10.63 -1.64
N THR A 261 -1.01 9.91 -2.43
CA THR A 261 -0.59 8.61 -2.97
C THR A 261 -0.89 8.46 -4.44
N VAL A 262 -0.12 7.59 -5.09
CA VAL A 262 -0.38 7.07 -6.43
C VAL A 262 -0.62 5.57 -6.24
N GLU A 263 -1.73 5.07 -6.77
CA GLU A 263 -2.01 3.63 -6.72
C GLU A 263 -1.19 2.92 -7.80
N PRO A 264 -0.30 1.97 -7.44
CA PRO A 264 0.52 1.25 -8.40
C PRO A 264 -0.28 0.55 -9.51
N ARG A 265 0.23 0.67 -10.74
CA ARG A 265 -0.33 0.06 -11.96
C ARG A 265 0.80 -0.52 -12.82
N SER A 266 0.59 -1.72 -13.36
CA SER A 266 1.55 -2.40 -14.23
C SER A 266 1.34 -2.18 -15.73
#